data_AF-I1X928-F1
#
_entry.id   AF-I1X928-F1
#
_cell.length_a   1.000
_cell.length_b   1.000
_cell.length_c   1.000
_cell.angle_alpha   90.00
_cell.angle_beta   90.00
_cell.angle_gamma   90.00
#
_symmetry.space_group_name_H-M   'P 1'
#
loop_
_entity.id
_entity.type
_entity.pdbx_description
1 polymer ?
#
loop_
_entity_poly.entity_id
_entity_poly.type
_entity_poly.pdbx_seq_one_letter_code
_entity_poly.pdbx_strand_id
1 'polypeptide(L)'
;IAAYNMCAGEAAVADLAYAAKHASLIEMANMLPARRARGPNEPGGLSFGFMADMIQTDRVFPDDPVKSSLEVVAAGCMLYDQIWLGSYMSGGVGFTQYATAAYTDNILDDYSYYGNDYAKKYGADGSAPSTMDVVNDLGTEVTLYGIEQYEKYPTTLEDHFGGSQRATVLAAASGVTAAIATGNSNAGLSAWYLSM
;
A
#
# COMPACT_ATOMS: atom_id res chain seq x y z
N ILE A 1 -4.35 -1.52 -39.22
CA ILE A 1 -4.11 -1.96 -40.61
C ILE A 1 -5.24 -2.88 -41.09
N ALA A 2 -5.28 -4.16 -40.69
CA ALA A 2 -6.28 -5.12 -41.19
C ALA A 2 -7.74 -4.69 -40.94
N ALA A 3 -8.10 -4.33 -39.71
CA ALA A 3 -9.48 -3.98 -39.36
C ALA A 3 -10.05 -2.75 -40.13
N TYR A 4 -9.17 -1.89 -40.64
CA TYR A 4 -9.54 -0.67 -41.37
C TYR A 4 -9.10 -0.71 -42.85
N ASN A 5 -8.67 -1.88 -43.35
CA ASN A 5 -8.19 -2.08 -44.72
C ASN A 5 -7.14 -1.04 -45.17
N MET A 6 -6.26 -0.61 -44.27
CA MET A 6 -5.17 0.34 -44.58
C MET A 6 -4.08 -0.32 -45.45
N CYS A 7 -3.30 0.48 -46.17
CA CYS A 7 -2.13 -0.02 -46.87
C CYS A 7 -1.06 -0.50 -45.87
N ALA A 8 -0.49 -1.68 -46.10
CA ALA A 8 0.46 -2.29 -45.19
C ALA A 8 1.84 -1.61 -45.28
N GLY A 9 2.10 -0.67 -44.36
CA GLY A 9 3.37 0.06 -44.25
C GLY A 9 3.36 1.47 -44.85
N GLU A 10 2.18 2.08 -45.03
CA GLU A 10 2.08 3.48 -45.42
C GLU A 10 2.43 4.45 -44.28
N ALA A 11 2.65 5.73 -44.61
CA ALA A 11 3.07 6.76 -43.66
C ALA A 11 2.14 6.89 -42.45
N ALA A 12 0.81 6.78 -42.64
CA ALA A 12 -0.17 6.85 -41.56
C ALA A 12 0.00 5.73 -40.50
N VAL A 13 0.69 4.63 -40.82
CA VAL A 13 1.02 3.58 -39.85
C VAL A 13 2.00 4.10 -38.79
N ALA A 14 2.87 5.06 -39.13
CA ALA A 14 3.79 5.67 -38.17
C ALA A 14 3.05 6.47 -37.08
N ASP A 15 1.98 7.17 -37.44
CA ASP A 15 1.15 7.91 -36.47
C ASP A 15 0.48 6.94 -35.48
N LEU A 16 -0.02 5.80 -35.98
CA LEU A 16 -0.57 4.75 -35.12
C LEU A 16 0.50 4.15 -34.20
N ALA A 17 1.72 3.94 -34.70
CA ALA A 17 2.82 3.41 -33.90
C ALA A 17 3.24 4.41 -32.80
N TYR A 18 3.31 5.70 -33.11
CA TYR A 18 3.65 6.73 -32.13
C TYR A 18 2.55 6.89 -31.08
N ALA A 19 1.28 6.90 -31.50
CA ALA A 19 0.14 6.94 -30.58
C ALA A 19 0.17 5.75 -29.61
N ALA A 20 0.25 4.53 -30.15
CA ALA A 20 0.20 3.30 -29.36
C ALA A 20 1.40 3.10 -28.43
N LYS A 21 2.57 3.70 -28.73
CA LYS A 21 3.80 3.50 -27.96
C LYS A 21 4.22 4.69 -27.11
N HIS A 22 3.65 5.88 -27.33
CA HIS A 22 4.05 7.10 -26.63
C HIS A 22 2.86 8.02 -26.34
N ALA A 23 2.15 8.50 -27.37
CA ALA A 23 1.22 9.62 -27.18
C ALA A 23 -0.03 9.27 -26.36
N SER A 24 -0.47 8.02 -26.40
CA SER A 24 -1.66 7.54 -25.68
C SER A 24 -1.40 6.25 -24.90
N LEU A 25 -0.14 5.91 -24.65
CA LEU A 25 0.22 4.74 -23.87
C LEU A 25 0.15 5.10 -22.38
N ILE A 26 -0.59 4.30 -21.60
CA ILE A 26 -0.52 4.33 -20.14
C ILE A 26 0.27 3.09 -19.73
N GLU A 27 1.50 3.32 -19.27
CA GLU A 27 2.33 2.28 -18.67
C GLU A 27 1.95 2.09 -17.20
N MET A 28 2.20 0.89 -16.68
CA MET A 28 1.97 0.59 -15.26
C MET A 28 2.99 1.31 -14.37
N ALA A 29 4.21 1.46 -14.86
CA ALA A 29 5.34 1.97 -14.10
C ALA A 29 6.34 2.65 -15.02
N ASN A 30 6.94 3.75 -14.57
CA ASN A 30 8.00 4.44 -15.30
C ASN A 30 9.34 3.70 -15.19
N MET A 31 10.26 3.98 -16.12
CA MET A 31 11.63 3.48 -16.06
C MET A 31 12.39 4.00 -14.82
N LEU A 32 13.40 3.24 -14.39
CA LEU A 32 14.17 3.55 -13.17
C LEU A 32 15.56 4.17 -13.44
N PRO A 33 16.07 5.00 -12.51
CA PRO A 33 17.41 5.56 -12.60
C PRO A 33 18.51 4.49 -12.66
N ALA A 34 19.64 4.85 -13.29
CA ALA A 34 20.70 3.93 -13.68
C ALA A 34 21.24 3.01 -12.57
N ARG A 35 21.28 3.46 -11.31
CA ARG A 35 21.74 2.64 -10.17
C ARG A 35 20.91 1.35 -9.98
N ARG A 36 19.65 1.38 -10.39
CA ARG A 36 18.70 0.27 -10.33
C ARG A 36 17.96 0.15 -11.67
N ALA A 37 18.71 0.22 -12.76
CA ALA A 37 18.20 0.35 -14.12
C ALA A 37 17.19 -0.76 -14.47
N ARG A 38 15.99 -0.33 -14.81
CA ARG A 38 14.88 -1.16 -15.29
C ARG A 38 14.06 -0.34 -16.28
N GLY A 39 13.52 -1.02 -17.29
CA GLY A 39 12.57 -0.42 -18.21
C GLY A 39 11.24 -0.11 -17.52
N PRO A 40 10.25 0.38 -18.28
CA PRO A 40 8.89 0.54 -17.78
C PRO A 40 8.25 -0.79 -17.34
N ASN A 41 7.12 -0.68 -16.64
CA ASN A 41 6.31 -1.80 -16.15
C ASN A 41 7.02 -2.73 -15.15
N GLU A 42 8.05 -2.24 -14.46
CA GLU A 42 8.77 -2.97 -13.42
C GLU A 42 8.37 -2.47 -12.02
N PRO A 43 8.34 -3.32 -10.98
CA PRO A 43 7.73 -2.99 -9.69
C PRO A 43 8.26 -1.70 -9.05
N GLY A 44 9.56 -1.42 -9.14
CA GLY A 44 10.14 -0.22 -8.51
C GLY A 44 9.68 1.12 -9.11
N GLY A 45 9.07 1.12 -10.30
CA GLY A 45 8.52 2.31 -10.95
C GLY A 45 6.99 2.45 -10.78
N LEU A 46 6.34 1.45 -10.19
CA LEU A 46 4.90 1.43 -9.95
C LEU A 46 4.58 2.33 -8.77
N SER A 47 3.77 3.36 -8.99
CA SER A 47 3.34 4.26 -7.91
C SER A 47 2.41 3.55 -6.93
N PHE A 48 2.45 3.94 -5.66
CA PHE A 48 1.56 3.37 -4.64
C PHE A 48 0.07 3.59 -4.95
N GLY A 49 -0.29 4.71 -5.58
CA GLY A 49 -1.66 4.97 -6.03
C GLY A 49 -2.12 3.98 -7.10
N PHE A 50 -1.29 3.73 -8.12
CA PHE A 50 -1.62 2.73 -9.14
C PHE A 50 -1.69 1.33 -8.55
N MET A 51 -0.82 1.01 -7.58
CA MET A 51 -0.89 -0.25 -6.86
C MET A 51 -2.23 -0.41 -6.15
N ALA A 52 -2.70 0.63 -5.45
CA ALA A 52 -4.01 0.63 -4.81
C ALA A 52 -5.15 0.43 -5.82
N ASP A 53 -5.15 1.17 -6.94
CA ASP A 53 -6.18 1.09 -7.97
C ASP A 53 -6.25 -0.28 -8.69
N MET A 54 -5.12 -1.00 -8.76
CA MET A 54 -5.11 -2.36 -9.31
C MET A 54 -5.89 -3.35 -8.43
N ILE A 55 -5.95 -3.11 -7.12
CA ILE A 55 -6.64 -4.01 -6.18
C ILE A 55 -8.13 -3.71 -6.22
N GLN A 56 -8.92 -4.77 -6.41
CA GLN A 56 -10.33 -4.67 -6.77
C GLN A 56 -11.27 -4.85 -5.58
N THR A 57 -10.75 -4.84 -4.36
CA THR A 57 -11.55 -5.09 -3.15
C THR A 57 -12.58 -4.00 -2.91
N ASP A 58 -12.20 -2.73 -3.12
CA ASP A 58 -13.08 -1.58 -2.90
C ASP A 58 -14.39 -1.68 -3.70
N ARG A 59 -14.33 -2.09 -4.97
CA ARG A 59 -15.55 -2.26 -5.79
C ARG A 59 -16.43 -3.45 -5.38
N VAL A 60 -15.97 -4.33 -4.50
CA VAL A 60 -16.72 -5.50 -4.00
C VAL A 60 -17.21 -5.24 -2.57
N PHE A 61 -16.40 -4.57 -1.74
CA PHE A 61 -16.67 -4.26 -0.34
C PHE A 61 -16.53 -2.75 -0.08
N PRO A 62 -17.37 -1.90 -0.70
CA PRO A 62 -17.23 -0.45 -0.61
C PRO A 62 -17.51 0.12 0.78
N ASP A 63 -18.26 -0.63 1.61
CA ASP A 63 -18.63 -0.23 2.97
C ASP A 63 -17.62 -0.71 4.03
N ASP A 64 -16.51 -1.33 3.60
CA ASP A 64 -15.44 -1.81 4.48
C ASP A 64 -14.06 -1.24 4.06
N PRO A 65 -13.78 0.01 4.46
CA PRO A 65 -12.54 0.70 4.06
C PRO A 65 -11.29 0.08 4.70
N VAL A 66 -11.43 -0.58 5.85
CA VAL A 66 -10.32 -1.31 6.49
C VAL A 66 -9.93 -2.49 5.62
N LYS A 67 -10.89 -3.36 5.26
CA LYS A 67 -10.63 -4.50 4.37
C LYS A 67 -10.00 -4.06 3.05
N SER A 68 -10.56 -3.03 2.42
CA SER A 68 -10.04 -2.51 1.16
C SER A 68 -8.60 -2.01 1.28
N SER A 69 -8.27 -1.32 2.38
CA SER A 69 -6.90 -0.88 2.67
C SER A 69 -5.93 -2.05 2.90
N LEU A 70 -6.35 -3.08 3.64
CA LEU A 70 -5.48 -4.22 3.98
C LEU A 70 -5.21 -5.16 2.80
N GLU A 71 -6.15 -5.29 1.86
CA GLU A 71 -5.89 -6.00 0.60
C GLU A 71 -4.86 -5.27 -0.27
N VAL A 72 -4.85 -3.93 -0.24
CA VAL A 72 -3.78 -3.13 -0.86
C VAL A 72 -2.44 -3.34 -0.15
N VAL A 73 -2.43 -3.37 1.18
CA VAL A 73 -1.22 -3.67 1.96
C VAL A 73 -0.69 -5.05 1.62
N ALA A 74 -1.53 -6.09 1.62
CA ALA A 74 -1.11 -7.45 1.34
C ALA A 74 -0.46 -7.57 -0.05
N ALA A 75 -1.12 -7.03 -1.08
CA ALA A 75 -0.59 -7.06 -2.43
C ALA A 75 0.69 -6.21 -2.55
N GLY A 76 0.74 -5.06 -1.87
CA GLY A 76 1.90 -4.17 -1.84
C GLY A 76 3.11 -4.82 -1.18
N CYS A 77 2.96 -5.42 0.00
CA CYS A 77 4.02 -6.13 0.70
C CYS A 77 4.52 -7.32 -0.12
N MET A 78 3.63 -8.07 -0.77
CA MET A 78 4.06 -9.16 -1.65
C MET A 78 4.89 -8.65 -2.83
N LEU A 79 4.39 -7.64 -3.56
CA LEU A 79 5.08 -7.14 -4.75
C LEU A 79 6.37 -6.38 -4.41
N TYR A 80 6.31 -5.48 -3.43
CA TYR A 80 7.42 -4.59 -3.10
C TYR A 80 8.47 -5.26 -2.20
N ASP A 81 8.09 -6.03 -1.18
CA ASP A 81 9.08 -6.63 -0.29
C ASP A 81 9.57 -7.97 -0.81
N GLN A 82 8.67 -8.88 -1.23
CA GLN A 82 9.10 -10.23 -1.61
C GLN A 82 9.71 -10.26 -3.01
N ILE A 83 9.03 -9.67 -4.00
CA ILE A 83 9.49 -9.70 -5.40
C ILE A 83 10.52 -8.60 -5.65
N TRP A 84 10.17 -7.34 -5.40
CA TRP A 84 11.02 -6.23 -5.78
C TRP A 84 12.29 -6.16 -4.90
N LEU A 85 12.13 -5.93 -3.59
CA LEU A 85 13.27 -5.83 -2.68
C LEU A 85 13.96 -7.19 -2.48
N GLY A 86 13.17 -8.24 -2.24
CA GLY A 86 13.64 -9.59 -1.89
C GLY A 86 14.20 -10.41 -3.04
N SER A 87 13.96 -10.00 -4.29
CA SER A 87 14.55 -10.65 -5.46
C SER A 87 15.25 -9.66 -6.38
N TYR A 88 14.52 -8.72 -7.01
CA TYR A 88 15.11 -7.82 -8.01
C TYR A 88 16.27 -6.98 -7.49
N MET A 89 16.17 -6.53 -6.23
CA MET A 89 17.17 -5.67 -5.59
C MET A 89 18.09 -6.41 -4.61
N SER A 90 17.86 -7.71 -4.37
CA SER A 90 18.71 -8.55 -3.52
C SER A 90 18.80 -10.01 -4.02
N GLY A 91 17.89 -10.89 -3.62
CA GLY A 91 17.85 -12.31 -3.97
C GLY A 91 18.26 -13.25 -2.82
N GLY A 92 18.13 -14.56 -3.05
CA GLY A 92 18.46 -15.61 -2.08
C GLY A 92 17.22 -16.08 -1.30
N VAL A 93 17.35 -16.21 0.02
CA VAL A 93 16.20 -16.57 0.90
C VAL A 93 15.09 -15.53 0.82
N GLY A 94 15.46 -14.25 0.63
CA GLY A 94 14.51 -13.16 0.43
C GLY A 94 13.83 -12.71 1.71
N PHE A 95 12.69 -12.04 1.55
CA PHE A 95 12.02 -11.26 2.61
C PHE A 95 10.59 -11.73 2.91
N THR A 96 10.33 -13.03 2.77
CA THR A 96 8.99 -13.61 2.96
C THR A 96 8.35 -13.17 4.28
N GLN A 97 9.02 -13.36 5.41
CA GLN A 97 8.44 -13.05 6.71
C GLN A 97 8.39 -11.56 7.06
N TYR A 98 9.17 -10.71 6.37
CA TYR A 98 8.96 -9.25 6.47
C TYR A 98 7.61 -8.87 5.89
N ALA A 99 7.24 -9.47 4.75
CA ALA A 99 6.00 -9.18 4.07
C ALA A 99 4.79 -9.86 4.72
N THR A 100 4.89 -11.14 5.08
CA THR A 100 3.74 -11.91 5.62
C THR A 100 3.19 -11.32 6.90
N ALA A 101 4.02 -10.68 7.73
CA ALA A 101 3.58 -10.00 8.94
C ALA A 101 2.46 -8.97 8.71
N ALA A 102 2.36 -8.41 7.50
CA ALA A 102 1.32 -7.45 7.13
C ALA A 102 0.07 -8.10 6.50
N TYR A 103 0.03 -9.42 6.30
CA TYR A 103 -1.10 -10.11 5.66
C TYR A 103 -1.39 -11.52 6.21
N THR A 104 -0.82 -11.89 7.35
CA THR A 104 -1.11 -13.16 8.03
C THR A 104 -1.62 -12.92 9.45
N ASP A 105 -2.24 -13.97 9.98
CA ASP A 105 -2.61 -14.11 11.41
C ASP A 105 -3.59 -13.05 11.94
N ASN A 106 -4.15 -12.23 11.06
CA ASN A 106 -5.08 -11.13 11.34
C ASN A 106 -4.56 -10.12 12.38
N ILE A 107 -3.23 -10.02 12.55
CA ILE A 107 -2.65 -9.10 13.53
C ILE A 107 -2.81 -7.65 13.07
N LEU A 108 -2.48 -7.36 11.80
CA LEU A 108 -2.70 -6.03 11.24
C LEU A 108 -4.20 -5.71 11.16
N ASP A 109 -5.02 -6.70 10.78
CA ASP A 109 -6.48 -6.57 10.75
C ASP A 109 -7.02 -6.10 12.09
N ASP A 110 -6.69 -6.81 13.17
CA ASP A 110 -7.14 -6.48 14.53
C ASP A 110 -6.81 -5.01 14.89
N TYR A 111 -5.58 -4.59 14.65
CA TYR A 111 -5.13 -3.24 15.02
C TYR A 111 -5.79 -2.16 14.16
N SER A 112 -5.98 -2.41 12.86
CA SER A 112 -6.65 -1.49 11.95
C SER A 112 -8.16 -1.39 12.23
N TYR A 113 -8.84 -2.49 12.54
CA TYR A 113 -10.25 -2.45 12.92
C TYR A 113 -10.45 -1.77 14.28
N TYR A 114 -9.58 -2.01 15.25
CA TYR A 114 -9.57 -1.26 16.50
C TYR A 114 -9.44 0.25 16.26
N GLY A 115 -8.44 0.66 15.48
CA GLY A 115 -8.20 2.06 15.17
C GLY A 115 -9.37 2.71 14.43
N ASN A 116 -9.97 2.01 13.46
CA ASN A 116 -11.15 2.50 12.76
C ASN A 116 -12.35 2.68 13.69
N ASP A 117 -12.58 1.76 14.63
CA ASP A 117 -13.64 1.91 15.63
C ASP A 117 -13.40 3.10 16.56
N TYR A 118 -12.15 3.26 17.02
CA TYR A 118 -11.74 4.41 17.85
C TYR A 118 -11.94 5.75 17.12
N ALA A 119 -11.62 5.80 15.83
CA ALA A 119 -11.75 7.00 15.00
C ALA A 119 -13.20 7.49 14.83
N LYS A 120 -14.21 6.64 15.04
CA LYS A 120 -15.63 7.02 14.98
C LYS A 120 -16.01 8.14 15.95
N LYS A 121 -15.19 8.43 16.97
CA LYS A 121 -15.37 9.62 17.84
C LYS A 121 -15.32 10.94 17.06
N TYR A 122 -14.72 10.95 15.87
CA TYR A 122 -14.66 12.09 14.96
C TYR A 122 -15.78 12.11 13.90
N GLY A 123 -16.71 11.15 13.94
CA GLY A 123 -17.83 11.05 13.03
C GLY A 123 -17.68 9.91 12.03
N ALA A 124 -18.18 10.13 10.81
CA ALA A 124 -18.08 9.17 9.73
C ALA A 124 -16.67 9.17 9.13
N ASP A 125 -16.32 8.14 8.38
CA ASP A 125 -15.06 8.09 7.65
C ASP A 125 -14.93 9.32 6.73
N GLY A 126 -13.74 9.92 6.72
CA GLY A 126 -13.47 11.16 6.01
C GLY A 126 -13.98 12.45 6.68
N SER A 127 -14.66 12.39 7.83
CA SER A 127 -15.17 13.60 8.50
C SER A 127 -14.21 14.21 9.53
N ALA A 128 -13.17 13.48 9.95
CA ALA A 128 -12.22 14.01 10.92
C ALA A 128 -11.39 15.16 10.30
N PRO A 129 -11.16 16.27 11.02
CA PRO A 129 -10.30 17.34 10.52
C PRO A 129 -8.90 16.83 10.20
N SER A 130 -8.36 17.17 9.02
CA SER A 130 -6.98 16.85 8.65
C SER A 130 -5.98 17.79 9.36
N THR A 131 -5.85 17.66 10.68
CA THR A 131 -4.94 18.46 11.52
C THR A 131 -3.96 17.57 12.28
N MET A 132 -2.85 18.17 12.74
CA MET A 132 -1.87 17.43 13.56
C MET A 132 -2.44 16.96 14.89
N ASP A 133 -3.45 17.63 15.45
CA ASP A 133 -4.08 17.19 16.69
C ASP A 133 -4.79 15.83 16.50
N VAL A 134 -5.49 15.66 15.38
CA VAL A 134 -6.14 14.38 15.02
C VAL A 134 -5.10 13.31 14.69
N VAL A 135 -4.03 13.66 13.97
CA VAL A 135 -2.91 12.74 13.69
C VAL A 135 -2.24 12.27 14.98
N ASN A 136 -1.97 13.19 15.91
CA ASN A 136 -1.34 12.88 17.19
C ASN A 136 -2.23 11.97 18.04
N ASP A 137 -3.53 12.25 18.07
CA ASP A 137 -4.50 11.42 18.79
C ASP A 137 -4.61 10.01 18.21
N LEU A 138 -5.01 9.88 16.94
CA LEU A 138 -5.24 8.57 16.31
C LEU A 138 -3.94 7.76 16.19
N GLY A 139 -2.85 8.39 15.76
CA GLY A 139 -1.56 7.72 15.60
C GLY A 139 -1.00 7.23 16.94
N THR A 140 -1.13 8.01 18.01
CA THR A 140 -0.64 7.58 19.34
C THR A 140 -1.49 6.46 19.91
N GLU A 141 -2.82 6.59 19.89
CA GLU A 141 -3.73 5.57 20.45
C GLU A 141 -3.51 4.21 19.78
N VAL A 142 -3.55 4.16 18.45
CA VAL A 142 -3.46 2.90 17.71
C VAL A 142 -2.08 2.25 17.88
N THR A 143 -1.02 3.06 17.96
CA THR A 143 0.33 2.56 18.24
C THR A 143 0.41 1.94 19.63
N LEU A 144 -0.10 2.62 20.66
CA LEU A 144 -0.11 2.11 22.03
C LEU A 144 -0.91 0.82 22.15
N TYR A 145 -2.11 0.78 21.55
CA TYR A 145 -2.93 -0.43 21.50
C TYR A 145 -2.18 -1.62 20.92
N GLY A 146 -1.52 -1.44 19.77
CA GLY A 146 -0.76 -2.52 19.14
C GLY A 146 0.48 -2.96 19.93
N ILE A 147 1.18 -2.03 20.59
CA ILE A 147 2.29 -2.36 21.49
C ILE A 147 1.78 -3.20 22.66
N GLU A 148 0.67 -2.79 23.27
CA GLU A 148 0.03 -3.55 24.36
C GLU A 148 -0.37 -4.95 23.93
N GLN A 149 -0.80 -5.17 22.69
CA GLN A 149 -1.11 -6.51 22.19
C GLN A 149 0.13 -7.41 22.14
N TYR A 150 1.27 -6.90 21.68
CA TYR A 150 2.54 -7.64 21.71
C TYR A 150 3.01 -7.93 23.15
N GLU A 151 2.78 -7.03 24.10
CA GLU A 151 3.16 -7.23 25.50
C GLU A 151 2.23 -8.21 26.23
N LYS A 152 0.93 -8.13 25.95
CA LYS A 152 -0.10 -8.93 26.59
C LYS A 152 -0.17 -10.36 26.06
N TYR A 153 0.13 -10.56 24.78
CA TYR A 153 0.08 -11.85 24.12
C TYR A 153 1.48 -12.27 23.64
N PRO A 154 2.25 -13.02 24.46
CA PRO A 154 3.61 -13.42 24.12
C PRO A 154 3.73 -14.17 22.79
N THR A 155 2.69 -14.91 22.39
CA THR A 155 2.65 -15.61 21.10
C THR A 155 2.62 -14.65 19.91
N THR A 156 1.95 -13.50 20.03
CA THR A 156 1.94 -12.46 18.99
C THR A 156 3.32 -11.83 18.84
N LEU A 157 4.03 -11.61 19.96
CA LEU A 157 5.41 -11.13 19.96
C LEU A 157 6.40 -12.18 19.41
N GLU A 158 6.17 -13.47 19.69
CA GLU A 158 6.95 -14.57 19.15
C GLU A 158 6.73 -14.76 17.64
N ASP A 159 5.49 -14.63 17.18
CA ASP A 159 5.13 -14.73 15.77
C ASP A 159 5.74 -13.57 14.96
N HIS A 160 5.54 -12.33 15.41
CA HIS A 160 6.27 -11.16 14.90
C HIS A 160 7.58 -10.96 15.67
N PHE A 161 8.46 -11.96 15.64
CA PHE A 161 9.76 -11.94 16.33
C PHE A 161 10.66 -10.78 15.90
N GLY A 162 10.57 -10.37 14.64
CA GLY A 162 11.38 -9.31 14.06
C GLY A 162 10.86 -7.91 14.42
N GLY A 163 11.73 -7.05 14.93
CA GLY A 163 11.35 -5.67 15.26
C GLY A 163 10.76 -4.89 14.08
N SER A 164 11.28 -5.10 12.86
CA SER A 164 10.75 -4.47 11.65
C SER A 164 9.35 -4.94 11.28
N GLN A 165 8.99 -6.21 11.54
CA GLN A 165 7.64 -6.71 11.32
C GLN A 165 6.65 -5.95 12.22
N ARG A 166 6.98 -5.86 13.51
CA ARG A 166 6.16 -5.13 14.48
C ARG A 166 6.05 -3.65 14.12
N ALA A 167 7.16 -2.99 13.80
CA ALA A 167 7.16 -1.58 13.40
C ALA A 167 6.28 -1.32 12.16
N THR A 168 6.38 -2.16 11.13
CA THR A 168 5.52 -2.08 9.94
C THR A 168 4.05 -2.22 10.30
N VAL A 169 3.67 -3.21 11.11
CA VAL A 169 2.27 -3.48 11.46
C VAL A 169 1.68 -2.37 12.32
N LEU A 170 2.42 -1.87 13.31
CA LEU A 170 1.98 -0.76 14.16
C LEU A 170 1.78 0.52 13.33
N ALA A 171 2.76 0.88 12.51
CA ALA A 171 2.69 2.09 11.70
C ALA A 171 1.64 2.00 10.58
N ALA A 172 1.44 0.79 10.01
CA ALA A 172 0.38 0.55 9.03
C ALA A 172 -1.00 0.76 9.65
N ALA A 173 -1.27 0.19 10.82
CA ALA A 173 -2.54 0.37 11.51
C ALA A 173 -2.82 1.85 11.84
N SER A 174 -1.81 2.54 12.38
CA SER A 174 -1.89 3.99 12.69
C SER A 174 -2.13 4.84 11.44
N GLY A 175 -1.39 4.56 10.36
CA GLY A 175 -1.51 5.28 9.09
C GLY A 175 -2.85 5.07 8.39
N VAL A 176 -3.31 3.81 8.32
CA VAL A 176 -4.63 3.46 7.75
C VAL A 176 -5.74 4.13 8.54
N THR A 177 -5.69 4.08 9.88
CA THR A 177 -6.70 4.71 10.74
C THR A 177 -6.81 6.21 10.49
N ALA A 178 -5.68 6.94 10.52
CA ALA A 178 -5.69 8.38 10.32
C ALA A 178 -6.11 8.77 8.89
N ALA A 179 -5.72 7.97 7.88
CA ALA A 179 -6.13 8.20 6.50
C ALA A 179 -7.64 8.03 6.31
N ILE A 180 -8.22 6.94 6.83
CA ILE A 180 -9.67 6.66 6.76
C ILE A 180 -10.45 7.75 7.50
N ALA A 181 -10.06 8.06 8.74
CA ALA A 181 -10.76 9.04 9.55
C ALA A 181 -10.81 10.43 8.89
N THR A 182 -9.70 10.87 8.30
CA THR A 182 -9.55 12.23 7.77
C THR A 182 -9.83 12.35 6.27
N GLY A 183 -9.93 11.23 5.55
CA GLY A 183 -10.04 11.22 4.09
C GLY A 183 -8.79 11.79 3.41
N ASN A 184 -7.63 11.76 4.08
CA ASN A 184 -6.41 12.41 3.62
C ASN A 184 -5.17 11.52 3.83
N SER A 185 -4.54 11.10 2.73
CA SER A 185 -3.38 10.21 2.76
C SER A 185 -2.14 10.83 3.40
N ASN A 186 -1.98 12.16 3.36
CA ASN A 186 -0.85 12.82 4.02
C ASN A 186 -1.00 12.79 5.54
N ALA A 187 -2.22 12.88 6.08
CA ALA A 187 -2.47 12.69 7.50
C ALA A 187 -2.14 11.25 7.93
N GLY A 188 -2.53 10.27 7.12
CA GLY A 188 -2.12 8.87 7.29
C GLY A 188 -0.60 8.69 7.29
N LEU A 189 0.10 9.31 6.36
CA LEU A 189 1.56 9.28 6.31
C LEU A 189 2.21 9.94 7.54
N SER A 190 1.64 11.04 8.04
CA SER A 190 2.10 11.66 9.29
C SER A 190 1.88 10.74 10.49
N ALA A 191 0.76 10.01 10.56
CA ALA A 191 0.50 9.03 11.62
C ALA A 191 1.44 7.82 11.54
N TRP A 192 1.75 7.35 10.32
CA TRP A 192 2.76 6.31 10.09
C TRP A 192 4.11 6.73 10.70
N TYR A 193 4.57 7.96 10.42
CA TYR A 193 5.85 8.44 10.95
C TYR A 193 5.82 8.71 12.45
N LEU A 194 4.69 9.15 13.01
CA LEU A 194 4.54 9.32 14.45
C LEU A 194 4.58 7.99 15.21
N SER A 195 4.05 6.93 14.60
CA SER A 195 4.03 5.58 15.17
C SER A 195 5.41 4.95 15.32
N MET A 196 6.38 5.37 14.49
CA MET A 196 7.75 4.84 14.45
C MET A 196 8.64 5.47 15.53
#